data_AF-A0A2N1P8Z4-F1
#
_entry.id   AF-A0A2N1P8Z4-F1
#
_cell.length_a   1.000
_cell.length_b   1.000
_cell.length_c   1.000
_cell.angle_alpha   90.00
_cell.angle_beta   90.00
_cell.angle_gamma   90.00
#
_symmetry.space_group_name_H-M   'P 1'
#
loop_
_entity.id
_entity.type
_entity.pdbx_description
1 polymer ?
#
loop_
_entity_poly.entity_id
_entity_poly.type
_entity_poly.pdbx_seq_one_letter_code
_entity_poly.pdbx_strand_id
1 'polypeptide(L)'
;MQSINFLLGRRMWVVRDVVIWGTADDAEMHYLAVETVESTSRLMFGRSTIGGAAQDIRFEELIDHYGNPLPSSIESPRVLIRPRSPYQAYLAGDESNTGFRIARDPAAPGPVSVDFFIYETGHVLKAS
;
A
#
# COMPACT_ATOMS: atom_id res chain seq x y z
N MET A 1 23.29 -22.10 25.16
CA MET A 1 23.68 -21.74 23.78
C MET A 1 22.42 -21.86 22.92
N GLN A 2 21.65 -20.77 22.81
CA GLN A 2 20.38 -20.74 22.09
C GLN A 2 20.65 -20.54 20.60
N SER A 3 20.24 -21.51 19.80
CA SER A 3 20.66 -21.69 18.41
C SER A 3 20.01 -20.70 17.44
N ILE A 4 20.62 -20.61 16.27
CA ILE A 4 20.29 -19.82 15.07
C ILE A 4 18.83 -19.94 14.58
N ASN A 5 18.02 -20.84 15.14
CA ASN A 5 16.60 -21.01 14.84
C ASN A 5 15.75 -19.78 15.18
N PHE A 6 16.17 -18.92 16.12
CA PHE A 6 15.55 -17.60 16.32
C PHE A 6 15.71 -16.67 15.10
N LEU A 7 16.74 -16.88 14.28
CA LEU A 7 16.98 -16.12 13.04
C LEU A 7 16.30 -16.74 11.80
N LEU A 8 15.82 -17.98 11.89
CA LEU A 8 15.30 -18.77 10.75
C LEU A 8 13.78 -18.70 10.54
N GLY A 9 13.03 -18.04 11.44
CA GLY A 9 11.56 -18.05 11.43
C GLY A 9 10.87 -17.04 10.51
N ARG A 10 11.59 -16.23 9.74
CA ARG A 10 10.99 -15.13 8.96
C ARG A 10 10.84 -15.54 7.51
N ARG A 11 9.59 -15.80 7.09
CA ARG A 11 9.26 -16.01 5.67
C ARG A 11 9.49 -14.70 4.92
N MET A 12 10.17 -14.79 3.78
CA MET A 12 10.45 -13.65 2.90
C MET A 12 10.07 -14.02 1.47
N TRP A 13 9.47 -13.06 0.79
CA TRP A 13 9.08 -13.15 -0.61
C TRP A 13 9.69 -11.98 -1.36
N VAL A 14 10.16 -12.24 -2.57
CA VAL A 14 10.63 -11.20 -3.48
C VAL A 14 9.68 -11.19 -4.67
N VAL A 15 9.02 -10.06 -4.90
CA VAL A 15 8.10 -9.85 -6.02
C VAL A 15 8.75 -8.86 -6.96
N ARG A 16 8.83 -9.19 -8.25
CA ARG A 16 9.55 -8.37 -9.22
C ARG A 16 8.63 -7.67 -10.19
N ASP A 17 9.11 -6.56 -10.73
CA ASP A 17 8.50 -5.88 -11.88
C ASP A 17 7.04 -5.45 -11.65
N VAL A 18 6.72 -5.01 -10.43
CA VAL A 18 5.37 -4.51 -10.10
C VAL A 18 5.22 -3.09 -10.62
N VAL A 19 4.14 -2.84 -11.38
CA VAL A 19 3.80 -1.53 -11.93
C VAL A 19 2.90 -0.76 -10.96
N ILE A 20 3.37 0.40 -10.54
CA ILE A 20 2.67 1.31 -9.64
C ILE A 20 2.15 2.51 -10.43
N TRP A 21 0.82 2.63 -10.51
CA TRP A 21 0.15 3.71 -11.22
C TRP A 21 -0.54 4.70 -10.29
N GLY A 22 -0.92 4.27 -9.08
CA GLY A 22 -1.59 5.12 -8.09
C GLY A 22 -0.69 6.24 -7.58
N THR A 23 -1.26 7.40 -7.29
CA THR A 23 -0.58 8.53 -6.64
C THR A 23 -1.07 8.66 -5.20
N ALA A 24 -0.34 9.38 -4.33
CA ALA A 24 -0.93 9.70 -3.03
C ALA A 24 -2.03 10.74 -3.22
N ASP A 25 -3.01 10.70 -2.32
CA ASP A 25 -4.06 11.72 -2.27
C ASP A 25 -3.39 13.09 -2.10
N ASP A 26 -3.68 14.02 -3.03
CA ASP A 26 -3.00 15.31 -3.12
C ASP A 26 -3.68 16.35 -2.20
N ALA A 27 -5.00 16.21 -2.00
CA ALA A 27 -5.76 17.00 -1.04
C ALA A 27 -7.09 16.32 -0.62
N GLU A 28 -7.51 16.52 0.63
CA GLU A 28 -8.88 16.26 1.08
C GLU A 28 -9.67 17.58 1.01
N MET A 29 -10.71 17.63 0.16
CA MET A 29 -11.60 18.77 0.05
C MET A 29 -12.85 18.53 0.90
N HIS A 30 -13.02 19.34 1.93
CA HIS A 30 -14.29 19.46 2.63
C HIS A 30 -15.16 20.49 1.90
N TYR A 31 -16.41 20.13 1.61
CA TYR A 31 -17.32 21.03 0.92
C TYR A 31 -18.68 21.10 1.60
N LEU A 32 -19.29 22.28 1.43
CA LEU A 32 -20.66 22.57 1.83
C LEU A 32 -21.49 22.76 0.56
N ALA A 33 -22.47 21.89 0.34
CA ALA A 33 -23.37 21.98 -0.80
C ALA A 33 -24.78 22.34 -0.32
N VAL A 34 -25.47 23.18 -1.09
CA VAL A 34 -26.91 23.40 -0.92
C VAL A 34 -27.57 22.80 -2.15
N GLU A 35 -28.45 21.82 -1.94
CA GLU A 35 -29.26 21.25 -3.00
C GLU A 35 -30.70 21.78 -2.84
N THR A 36 -31.24 22.35 -3.91
CA THR A 36 -32.62 22.84 -3.95
C THR A 36 -33.45 21.99 -4.90
N VAL A 37 -34.44 21.27 -4.36
CA VAL A 37 -35.40 20.47 -5.12
C VAL A 37 -36.79 20.95 -4.77
N GLU A 38 -37.59 21.32 -5.78
CA GLU A 38 -38.98 21.78 -5.62
C GLU A 38 -39.16 22.84 -4.50
N SER A 39 -38.31 23.87 -4.49
CA SER A 39 -38.31 24.96 -3.51
C SER A 39 -37.91 24.57 -2.07
N THR A 40 -37.54 23.30 -1.84
CA THR A 40 -36.96 22.84 -0.58
C THR A 40 -35.45 22.85 -0.70
N SER A 41 -34.77 23.58 0.20
CA SER A 41 -33.30 23.61 0.24
C SER A 41 -32.79 22.70 1.35
N ARG A 42 -31.86 21.81 1.02
CA ARG A 42 -31.10 21.01 2.00
C ARG A 42 -29.63 21.38 1.96
N LEU A 43 -29.02 21.40 3.12
CA LEU A 43 -27.61 21.72 3.31
C LEU A 43 -26.85 20.42 3.59
N MET A 44 -25.84 20.13 2.79
CA MET A 44 -25.09 18.88 2.78
C MET A 44 -23.62 19.17 3.07
N PHE A 45 -23.07 18.42 4.02
CA PHE A 45 -21.64 18.38 4.29
C PHE A 45 -21.08 17.16 3.58
N GLY A 46 -20.06 17.38 2.76
CA GLY A 46 -19.36 16.33 2.06
C GLY A 46 -17.86 16.45 2.22
N ARG A 47 -17.18 15.34 2.01
CA ARG A 47 -15.75 15.33 1.74
C ARG A 47 -15.51 14.62 0.42
N SER A 48 -14.53 15.09 -0.33
CA SER A 48 -14.02 14.43 -1.51
C SER A 48 -12.51 14.50 -1.48
N THR A 49 -11.86 13.39 -1.76
CA THR A 49 -10.44 13.40 -2.07
C THR A 49 -10.26 13.97 -3.48
N ILE A 50 -9.31 14.89 -3.64
CA ILE A 50 -8.88 15.45 -4.92
C ILE A 50 -7.46 14.94 -5.15
N GLY A 51 -7.27 14.17 -6.22
CA GLY A 51 -6.00 13.52 -6.53
C GLY A 51 -6.22 12.12 -7.12
N GLY A 52 -5.14 11.45 -7.53
CA GLY A 52 -5.22 10.05 -7.94
C GLY A 52 -5.21 9.14 -6.72
N ALA A 53 -6.01 8.08 -6.74
CA ALA A 53 -6.11 7.14 -5.64
C ALA A 53 -4.82 6.33 -5.49
N ALA A 54 -4.35 6.19 -4.25
CA ALA A 54 -3.30 5.23 -3.93
C ALA A 54 -3.76 3.82 -4.36
N GLN A 55 -2.83 3.02 -4.86
CA GLN A 55 -3.10 1.68 -5.35
C GLN A 55 -3.12 0.71 -4.17
N ASP A 56 -4.23 0.00 -4.00
CA ASP A 56 -4.33 -1.14 -3.10
C ASP A 56 -3.71 -2.37 -3.76
N ILE A 57 -2.81 -3.06 -3.06
CA ILE A 57 -2.19 -4.32 -3.50
C ILE A 57 -2.49 -5.39 -2.45
N ARG A 58 -3.10 -6.51 -2.88
CA ARG A 58 -3.34 -7.68 -2.03
C ARG A 58 -2.23 -8.70 -2.19
N PHE A 59 -1.87 -9.38 -1.10
CA PHE A 59 -0.82 -10.40 -1.18
C PHE A 59 -1.20 -11.58 -2.08
N GLU A 60 -2.47 -11.97 -2.11
CA GLU A 60 -2.97 -13.06 -2.97
C GLU A 60 -2.81 -12.81 -4.47
N GLU A 61 -2.66 -11.55 -4.88
CA GLU A 61 -2.49 -11.14 -6.28
C GLU A 61 -1.02 -11.17 -6.71
N LEU A 62 -0.09 -11.36 -5.77
CA LEU A 62 1.34 -11.31 -6.03
C LEU A 62 1.93 -12.69 -6.27
N ILE A 63 2.93 -12.72 -7.16
CA ILE A 63 3.71 -13.90 -7.49
C ILE A 63 5.17 -13.61 -7.16
N ASP A 64 5.80 -14.51 -6.40
CA ASP A 64 7.22 -14.39 -6.08
C ASP A 64 8.11 -14.60 -7.32
N HIS A 65 9.40 -14.30 -7.21
CA HIS A 65 10.37 -14.45 -8.30
C HIS A 65 10.64 -15.91 -8.70
N TYR A 66 10.14 -16.89 -7.93
CA TYR A 66 10.15 -18.31 -8.27
C TYR A 66 8.87 -18.77 -8.98
N GLY A 67 7.87 -17.90 -9.12
CA GLY A 67 6.59 -18.21 -9.75
C GLY A 67 5.52 -18.74 -8.79
N ASN A 68 5.73 -18.68 -7.47
CA ASN A 68 4.74 -19.12 -6.49
C ASN A 68 3.82 -17.95 -6.10
N PRO A 69 2.50 -18.20 -5.97
CA PRO A 69 1.59 -17.21 -5.41
C PRO A 69 1.92 -16.96 -3.93
N LEU A 70 1.80 -15.70 -3.51
CA LEU A 70 1.89 -15.35 -2.09
C LEU A 70 0.61 -15.79 -1.34
N PRO A 71 0.71 -16.04 -0.02
CA PRO A 71 -0.48 -16.34 0.78
C PRO A 71 -1.39 -15.10 0.88
N SER A 72 -2.70 -15.33 1.01
CA SER A 72 -3.69 -14.23 1.13
C SER A 72 -3.59 -13.42 2.42
N SER A 73 -2.88 -13.96 3.43
CA SER A 73 -2.56 -13.25 4.66
C SER A 73 -1.13 -13.56 5.10
N ILE A 74 -0.38 -12.53 5.49
CA ILE A 74 0.96 -12.59 6.08
C ILE A 74 0.87 -11.92 7.45
N GLU A 75 1.49 -12.53 8.47
CA GLU A 75 1.40 -12.02 9.84
C GLU A 75 2.40 -10.87 10.09
N SER A 76 1.93 -9.70 10.50
CA SER A 76 2.80 -8.52 10.73
C SER A 76 3.78 -8.28 9.57
N PRO A 77 3.25 -8.11 8.34
CA PRO A 77 4.08 -7.99 7.15
C PRO A 77 4.81 -6.65 7.16
N ARG A 78 6.02 -6.66 6.59
CA ARG A 78 6.73 -5.44 6.22
C ARG A 78 7.12 -5.50 4.75
N VAL A 79 6.96 -4.37 4.07
CA VAL A 79 7.20 -4.26 2.64
C VAL A 79 8.31 -3.23 2.41
N LEU A 80 9.43 -3.69 1.88
CA LEU A 80 10.49 -2.81 1.40
C LEU A 80 10.40 -2.66 -0.10
N ILE A 81 10.34 -1.41 -0.56
CA ILE A 81 10.22 -1.05 -1.96
C ILE A 81 11.61 -0.79 -2.52
N ARG A 82 11.97 -1.47 -3.61
CA ARG A 82 13.17 -1.18 -4.37
C ARG A 82 12.79 -0.56 -5.72
N PRO A 83 13.11 0.71 -5.96
CA PRO A 83 12.84 1.34 -7.24
C PRO A 83 13.67 0.71 -8.36
N ARG A 84 13.06 0.52 -9.53
CA ARG A 84 13.75 0.14 -10.78
C ARG A 84 13.85 1.29 -11.78
N SER A 85 13.33 2.45 -11.40
CA SER A 85 13.32 3.70 -12.16
C SER A 85 13.91 4.83 -11.31
N PRO A 86 14.27 5.99 -11.89
CA PRO A 86 14.71 7.15 -11.12
C PRO A 86 13.61 7.72 -10.20
N TYR A 87 12.34 7.38 -10.45
CA TYR A 87 11.20 7.77 -9.63
C TYR A 87 10.89 6.70 -8.59
N GLN A 88 10.55 7.14 -7.38
CA GLN A 88 10.27 6.25 -6.26
C GLN A 88 8.77 5.91 -6.18
N ALA A 89 8.48 4.85 -5.43
CA ALA A 89 7.16 4.57 -4.88
C ALA A 89 7.30 4.40 -3.36
N TYR A 90 6.23 4.69 -2.64
CA TYR A 90 6.19 4.66 -1.19
C TYR A 90 4.87 4.09 -0.70
N LEU A 91 4.89 3.50 0.49
CA LEU A 91 3.68 3.01 1.14
C LEU A 91 2.79 4.20 1.54
N ALA A 92 1.53 4.15 1.11
CA ALA A 92 0.52 5.16 1.41
C ALA A 92 -0.28 4.73 2.65
N GLY A 93 0.41 4.65 3.78
CA GLY A 93 -0.11 4.14 5.07
C GLY A 93 0.62 2.89 5.54
N ASP A 94 0.06 2.24 6.55
CA ASP A 94 0.62 1.03 7.15
C ASP A 94 0.25 -0.23 6.35
N GLU A 95 1.11 -1.26 6.43
CA GLU A 95 0.76 -2.58 5.93
C GLU A 95 -0.27 -3.27 6.81
N SER A 96 -1.21 -3.96 6.18
CA SER A 96 -2.17 -4.83 6.84
C SER A 96 -1.81 -6.30 6.61
N ASN A 97 -2.41 -7.22 7.35
CA ASN A 97 -2.14 -8.64 7.18
C ASN A 97 -2.51 -9.18 5.78
N THR A 98 -3.38 -8.51 5.02
CA THR A 98 -3.86 -8.97 3.71
C THR A 98 -3.26 -8.22 2.52
N GLY A 99 -2.57 -7.10 2.77
CA GLY A 99 -2.04 -6.25 1.72
C GLY A 99 -1.62 -4.87 2.23
N PHE A 100 -1.37 -3.97 1.31
CA PHE A 100 -0.88 -2.63 1.61
C PHE A 100 -1.29 -1.63 0.52
N ARG A 101 -1.20 -0.35 0.85
CA ARG A 101 -1.44 0.76 -0.08
C ARG A 101 -0.11 1.34 -0.53
N ILE A 102 0.01 1.63 -1.82
CA ILE A 102 1.24 2.17 -2.40
C ILE A 102 0.92 3.28 -3.41
N ALA A 103 1.80 4.27 -3.45
CA ALA A 103 1.73 5.38 -4.38
C ALA A 103 3.09 5.60 -5.04
N ARG A 104 3.08 6.05 -6.29
CA ARG A 104 4.25 6.56 -6.98
C ARG A 104 4.49 8.03 -6.64
N ASP A 105 5.71 8.49 -6.86
CA ASP A 105 6.04 9.91 -6.89
C ASP A 105 5.17 10.64 -7.93
N PRO A 106 4.41 11.69 -7.55
CA PRO A 106 3.64 12.52 -8.47
C PRO A 106 4.49 13.16 -9.56
N ALA A 107 5.78 13.41 -9.32
CA ALA A 107 6.71 13.96 -10.30
C ALA A 107 7.08 12.95 -11.41
N ALA A 108 6.74 11.67 -11.26
CA ALA A 108 6.94 10.68 -12.31
C ALA A 108 6.01 10.98 -13.51
N PRO A 109 6.54 10.92 -14.75
CA PRO A 109 5.76 11.21 -15.97
C PRO A 109 4.71 10.13 -16.28
N GLY A 110 4.70 9.02 -15.54
CA GLY A 110 3.79 7.91 -15.72
C GLY A 110 3.96 6.85 -14.63
N PRO A 111 3.40 5.64 -14.84
CA PRO A 111 3.58 4.52 -13.92
C PRO A 111 5.06 4.16 -13.72
N VAL A 112 5.39 3.70 -12.51
CA VAL A 112 6.77 3.34 -12.13
C VAL A 112 6.84 1.85 -11.81
N SER A 113 7.95 1.21 -12.20
CA SER A 113 8.20 -0.19 -11.86
C SER A 113 9.08 -0.33 -10.63
N VAL A 114 8.70 -1.24 -9.72
CA VAL A 114 9.41 -1.51 -8.48
C VAL A 114 9.50 -3.02 -8.22
N ASP A 115 10.48 -3.42 -7.42
CA ASP A 115 10.49 -4.73 -6.79
C ASP A 115 10.04 -4.59 -5.32
N PHE A 116 9.40 -5.62 -4.78
CA PHE A 116 9.06 -5.71 -3.36
C PHE A 116 9.88 -6.80 -2.68
N PHE A 117 10.36 -6.47 -1.49
CA PHE A 117 10.83 -7.44 -0.51
C PHE A 117 9.81 -7.46 0.63
N ILE A 118 9.01 -8.53 0.68
CA ILE A 118 7.96 -8.70 1.67
C ILE A 118 8.46 -9.72 2.68
N TYR A 119 8.40 -9.41 3.97
CA TYR A 119 8.80 -10.36 5.00
C TYR A 119 7.91 -10.31 6.23
N GLU A 120 7.81 -11.47 6.87
CA GLU A 120 7.09 -11.67 8.11
C GLU A 120 8.01 -11.29 9.29
N THR A 121 7.55 -10.41 10.18
CA THR A 121 8.34 -10.01 11.36
C THR A 121 8.05 -10.83 12.62
N GLY A 122 6.94 -11.58 12.62
CA GLY A 122 6.38 -12.23 13.82
C GLY A 122 5.84 -11.21 14.83
N HIS A 123 5.10 -11.67 15.84
CA HIS A 123 4.54 -10.83 16.91
C HIS A 123 5.61 -9.87 17.50
N VAL A 124 5.50 -8.58 17.16
CA VAL A 124 6.17 -7.52 17.91
C VAL A 124 5.33 -7.29 19.16
N LEU A 125 5.81 -7.80 20.30
CA LEU A 125 5.30 -7.37 21.61
C LEU A 125 5.47 -5.85 21.66
N LYS A 126 4.36 -5.10 21.57
CA LYS A 126 4.37 -3.67 21.87
C LYS A 126 4.86 -3.55 23.31
N ALA A 127 6.04 -2.96 23.49
CA ALA A 127 6.50 -2.55 24.82
C ALA A 127 5.48 -1.52 25.33
N SER A 128 4.69 -1.95 26.32
CA SER A 128 3.80 -1.13 27.14
C SER A 128 4.60 -0.15 27.99
#